data_AF-A0A8X6VG58-F1
#
_entry.id   AF-A0A8X6VG58-F1
#
_cell.length_a   1.000
_cell.length_b   1.000
_cell.length_c   1.000
_cell.angle_alpha   90.00
_cell.angle_beta   90.00
_cell.angle_gamma   90.00
#
_symmetry.space_group_name_H-M   'P 1'
#
loop_
_entity.id
_entity.type
_entity.pdbx_description
1 polymer ?
#
loop_
_entity_poly.entity_id
_entity_poly.type
_entity_poly.pdbx_seq_one_letter_code
_entity_poly.pdbx_strand_id
1 'polypeptide(L)'
;MRRLESRMKSFDAERDMHRENLTVDLKQLRTHLENFVGTISSLSELWDTENTTSIAANVRRIRKEITMLNDRAQLLNKRERLFGKSATEYPEIEELSQKLVPYELFWLNAAEFFKYRERVVSEELTIESSELRKMILEFKQKLIESLEYFMEDSHPNIYGSVMSVMAEIEEFLNSKWLA
;
A
#
# COMPACT_ATOMS: atom_id res chain seq x y z
N MET A 1 8.86 34.87 -43.97
CA MET A 1 7.41 34.79 -43.67
C MET A 1 6.86 33.37 -43.81
N ARG A 2 6.73 32.76 -45.01
CA ARG A 2 6.17 31.40 -45.17
C ARG A 2 6.78 30.28 -44.28
N ARG A 3 8.10 30.25 -44.10
CA ARG A 3 8.75 29.24 -43.23
C ARG A 3 8.40 29.42 -41.74
N LEU A 4 8.21 30.65 -41.29
CA LEU A 4 7.80 30.95 -39.91
C LEU A 4 6.33 30.58 -39.71
N GLU A 5 5.45 30.93 -40.66
CA GLU A 5 4.02 30.56 -40.61
C GLU A 5 3.82 29.04 -40.60
N SER A 6 4.57 28.31 -41.45
CA SER A 6 4.52 26.85 -41.46
C SER A 6 4.99 26.25 -40.13
N ARG A 7 6.01 26.84 -39.51
CA ARG A 7 6.55 26.39 -38.22
C ARG A 7 5.60 26.70 -37.06
N MET A 8 4.96 27.87 -37.06
CA MET A 8 3.94 28.25 -36.08
C MET A 8 2.73 27.31 -36.15
N LYS A 9 2.25 27.00 -37.37
CA LYS A 9 1.16 26.01 -37.54
C LYS A 9 1.52 24.63 -37.00
N SER A 10 2.77 24.18 -37.18
CA SER A 10 3.26 22.92 -36.62
C SER A 10 3.22 22.95 -35.08
N PHE A 11 3.69 24.04 -34.47
CA PHE A 11 3.68 24.19 -33.02
C PHE A 11 2.27 24.24 -32.44
N ASP A 12 1.34 24.93 -33.09
CA ASP A 12 -0.06 24.97 -32.65
C ASP A 12 -0.69 23.57 -32.74
N ALA A 13 -0.43 22.82 -33.81
CA ALA A 13 -0.93 21.45 -33.96
C ALA A 13 -0.36 20.49 -32.90
N GLU A 14 0.94 20.57 -32.62
CA GLU A 14 1.58 19.79 -31.53
C GLU A 14 0.98 20.14 -30.17
N ARG A 15 0.77 21.44 -29.91
CA ARG A 15 0.15 21.92 -28.67
C ARG A 15 -1.26 21.35 -28.48
N ASP A 16 -2.06 21.34 -29.53
CA ASP A 16 -3.43 20.82 -29.49
C ASP A 16 -3.44 19.30 -29.27
N MET A 17 -2.55 18.55 -29.93
CA MET A 17 -2.36 17.12 -29.70
C MET A 17 -1.97 16.83 -28.24
N HIS A 18 -1.04 17.60 -27.66
CA HIS A 18 -0.65 17.43 -26.26
C HIS A 18 -1.80 17.74 -25.28
N ARG A 19 -2.66 18.71 -25.61
CA ARG A 19 -3.85 19.04 -24.82
C ARG A 19 -4.90 17.92 -24.86
N GLU A 20 -5.09 17.29 -26.02
CA GLU A 20 -5.97 16.13 -26.16
C GLU A 20 -5.44 14.93 -25.38
N ASN A 21 -4.15 14.60 -25.54
CA ASN A 21 -3.49 13.53 -24.79
C ASN A 21 -3.60 13.72 -23.27
N LEU A 22 -3.44 14.96 -22.78
CA LEU A 22 -3.63 15.27 -21.36
C LEU A 22 -5.07 14.97 -20.90
N THR A 23 -6.06 15.25 -21.75
CA THR A 23 -7.48 14.98 -21.41
C THR A 23 -7.74 13.47 -21.29
N VAL A 24 -7.15 12.68 -22.19
CA VAL A 24 -7.21 11.21 -22.13
C VAL A 24 -6.51 10.69 -20.88
N ASP A 25 -5.29 11.17 -20.60
CA ASP A 25 -4.51 10.77 -19.43
C ASP A 25 -5.24 11.04 -18.10
N LEU A 26 -5.89 12.22 -17.97
CA LEU A 26 -6.68 12.58 -16.80
C LEU A 26 -7.88 11.64 -16.60
N LYS A 27 -8.55 11.25 -17.69
CA LYS A 27 -9.66 10.29 -17.65
C LYS A 27 -9.18 8.91 -17.22
N GLN A 28 -8.06 8.45 -17.76
CA GLN A 28 -7.48 7.16 -17.40
C GLN A 28 -7.10 7.09 -15.91
N LEU A 29 -6.52 8.17 -15.37
CA LEU A 29 -6.21 8.24 -13.94
C LEU A 29 -7.47 8.10 -13.07
N ARG A 30 -8.55 8.81 -13.41
CA ARG A 30 -9.82 8.72 -12.68
C ARG A 30 -10.41 7.32 -12.69
N THR A 31 -10.49 6.69 -13.87
CA THR A 31 -10.98 5.32 -13.98
C THR A 31 -10.11 4.33 -13.21
N HIS A 32 -8.80 4.53 -13.18
CA HIS A 32 -7.91 3.71 -12.37
C HIS A 32 -8.21 3.87 -10.87
N LEU A 33 -8.38 5.11 -10.38
CA LEU A 33 -8.73 5.36 -8.97
C LEU A 33 -10.05 4.71 -8.57
N GLU A 34 -11.09 4.83 -9.40
CA GLU A 34 -12.41 4.22 -9.17
C GLU A 34 -12.31 2.69 -9.02
N ASN A 35 -11.55 2.03 -9.91
CA ASN A 35 -11.34 0.58 -9.83
C ASN A 35 -10.50 0.17 -8.62
N PHE A 36 -9.56 1.02 -8.21
CA PHE A 36 -8.63 0.73 -7.13
C PHE A 36 -9.30 0.75 -5.74
N VAL A 37 -10.36 1.55 -5.57
CA VAL A 37 -11.20 1.54 -4.34
C VAL A 37 -11.69 0.13 -4.02
N GLY A 38 -12.19 -0.60 -5.01
CA GLY A 38 -12.66 -1.98 -4.81
C GLY A 38 -11.54 -2.94 -4.38
N THR A 39 -10.31 -2.70 -4.83
CA THR A 39 -9.13 -3.52 -4.47
C THR A 39 -8.76 -3.40 -3.00
N ILE A 40 -8.85 -2.19 -2.41
CA ILE A 40 -8.59 -2.02 -0.98
C ILE A 40 -9.75 -2.57 -0.15
N SER A 41 -10.99 -2.34 -0.59
CA SER A 41 -12.18 -2.88 0.10
C SER A 41 -12.14 -4.42 0.19
N SER A 42 -11.66 -5.12 -0.84
CA SER A 42 -11.55 -6.58 -0.80
C SER A 42 -10.53 -7.11 0.20
N LEU A 43 -9.64 -6.28 0.75
CA LEU A 43 -8.64 -6.72 1.74
C LEU A 43 -9.28 -7.17 3.05
N SER A 44 -10.47 -6.67 3.41
CA SER A 44 -11.18 -7.11 4.63
C SER A 44 -11.65 -8.56 4.55
N GLU A 45 -11.72 -9.13 3.35
CA GLU A 45 -12.08 -10.53 3.10
C GLU A 45 -10.87 -11.46 3.23
N LEU A 46 -9.66 -10.92 3.33
CA LEU A 46 -8.45 -11.68 3.60
C LEU A 46 -8.31 -11.86 5.11
N TRP A 47 -8.50 -13.08 5.58
CA TRP A 47 -8.37 -13.45 7.00
C TRP A 47 -7.53 -14.73 7.19
N ASP A 48 -7.20 -15.43 6.12
CA ASP A 48 -6.45 -16.68 6.19
C ASP A 48 -4.97 -16.43 6.50
N THR A 49 -4.55 -16.82 7.71
CA THR A 49 -3.17 -16.66 8.19
C THR A 49 -2.20 -17.67 7.59
N GLU A 50 -2.66 -18.77 6.98
CA GLU A 50 -1.79 -19.73 6.28
C GLU A 50 -1.12 -19.08 5.07
N ASN A 51 -1.78 -18.08 4.48
CA ASN A 51 -1.32 -17.36 3.29
C ASN A 51 -0.65 -16.00 3.59
N THR A 52 -0.24 -15.77 4.84
CA THR A 52 0.30 -14.48 5.33
C THR A 52 1.37 -13.88 4.41
N THR A 53 2.33 -14.67 3.94
CA THR A 53 3.41 -14.20 3.04
C THR A 53 2.87 -13.68 1.71
N SER A 54 1.92 -14.39 1.11
CA SER A 54 1.28 -14.00 -0.15
C SER A 54 0.44 -12.73 0.02
N ILE A 55 -0.34 -12.67 1.10
CA ILE A 55 -1.16 -11.49 1.42
C ILE A 55 -0.27 -10.27 1.66
N ALA A 56 0.81 -10.41 2.43
CA ALA A 56 1.79 -9.35 2.64
C ALA A 56 2.43 -8.85 1.33
N ALA A 57 2.72 -9.76 0.39
CA ALA A 57 3.21 -9.37 -0.94
C ALA A 57 2.17 -8.57 -1.73
N ASN A 58 0.89 -8.96 -1.67
CA ASN A 58 -0.20 -8.21 -2.29
C ASN A 58 -0.36 -6.82 -1.66
N VAL A 59 -0.30 -6.71 -0.33
CA VAL A 59 -0.35 -5.41 0.38
C VAL A 59 0.80 -4.48 -0.06
N ARG A 60 2.04 -4.99 -0.16
CA ARG A 60 3.18 -4.23 -0.70
C ARG A 60 2.95 -3.77 -2.15
N ARG A 61 2.35 -4.63 -2.98
CA ARG A 61 2.00 -4.29 -4.37
C ARG A 61 0.98 -3.16 -4.41
N ILE A 62 -0.07 -3.22 -3.60
CA ILE A 62 -1.11 -2.18 -3.49
C ILE A 62 -0.48 -0.85 -3.04
N ARG A 63 0.40 -0.85 -2.03
CA ARG A 63 1.14 0.36 -1.60
C ARG A 63 1.95 0.98 -2.74
N LYS A 64 2.63 0.15 -3.52
CA LYS A 64 3.39 0.61 -4.69
C LYS A 64 2.46 1.23 -5.74
N GLU A 65 1.30 0.63 -5.98
CA GLU A 65 0.29 1.14 -6.92
C GLU A 65 -0.28 2.49 -6.48
N ILE A 66 -0.58 2.68 -5.18
CA ILE A 66 -0.99 4.00 -4.62
C ILE A 66 0.10 5.06 -4.87
N THR A 67 1.37 4.70 -4.64
CA THR A 67 2.50 5.61 -4.86
C THR A 67 2.59 6.01 -6.34
N MET A 68 2.45 5.04 -7.25
CA MET A 68 2.45 5.30 -8.70
C MET A 68 1.27 6.18 -9.14
N LEU A 69 0.08 6.01 -8.55
CA LEU A 69 -1.09 6.86 -8.79
C LEU A 69 -0.83 8.30 -8.34
N ASN A 70 -0.23 8.49 -7.17
CA ASN A 70 0.16 9.81 -6.66
C ASN A 70 1.18 10.51 -7.57
N ASP A 71 2.24 9.80 -7.98
CA ASP A 71 3.26 10.34 -8.89
C ASP A 71 2.64 10.73 -10.25
N ARG A 72 1.71 9.90 -10.75
CA ARG A 72 0.97 10.18 -11.98
C ARG A 72 0.11 11.43 -11.82
N ALA A 73 -0.64 11.57 -10.73
CA ALA A 73 -1.45 12.74 -10.43
C ALA A 73 -0.60 14.03 -10.41
N GLN A 74 0.55 14.00 -9.72
CA GLN A 74 1.47 15.13 -9.68
C GLN A 74 2.02 15.51 -11.07
N LEU A 75 2.35 14.52 -11.89
CA LEU A 75 2.80 14.75 -13.26
C LEU A 75 1.71 15.40 -14.11
N LEU A 76 0.47 14.91 -14.03
CA LEU A 76 -0.66 15.48 -14.77
C LEU A 76 -0.96 16.90 -14.31
N ASN A 77 -0.93 17.17 -13.00
CA ASN A 77 -1.10 18.51 -12.45
C ASN A 77 -0.04 19.51 -12.96
N LYS A 78 1.22 19.07 -13.09
CA LYS A 78 2.27 19.89 -13.72
C LYS A 78 1.94 20.19 -15.18
N ARG A 79 1.43 19.21 -15.94
CA ARG A 79 1.01 19.38 -17.34
C ARG A 79 -0.21 20.29 -17.47
N GLU A 80 -1.19 20.18 -16.59
CA GLU A 80 -2.35 21.08 -16.56
C GLU A 80 -1.93 22.54 -16.42
N ARG A 81 -0.99 22.83 -15.51
CA ARG A 81 -0.44 24.18 -15.32
C ARG A 81 0.28 24.71 -16.57
N LEU A 82 0.96 23.86 -17.34
CA LEU A 82 1.59 24.25 -18.61
C LEU A 82 0.58 24.74 -19.65
N PHE A 83 -0.66 24.25 -19.58
CA PHE A 83 -1.78 24.71 -20.42
C PHE A 83 -2.65 25.77 -19.76
N GLY A 84 -2.18 26.40 -18.66
CA GLY A 84 -2.90 27.44 -17.94
C GLY A 84 -4.13 26.96 -17.18
N LYS A 85 -4.27 25.65 -16.96
CA LYS A 85 -5.34 25.08 -16.13
C LYS A 85 -4.91 25.05 -14.66
N SER A 86 -5.89 25.12 -13.75
CA SER A 86 -5.68 24.79 -12.35
C SER A 86 -5.30 23.31 -12.20
N ALA A 87 -4.51 22.98 -11.18
CA ALA A 87 -4.22 21.58 -10.87
C ALA A 87 -5.48 20.88 -10.35
N THR A 88 -5.69 19.65 -10.78
CA THR A 88 -6.75 18.78 -10.25
C THR A 88 -6.33 18.19 -8.91
N GLU A 89 -7.22 18.21 -7.93
CA GLU A 89 -7.01 17.53 -6.64
C GLU A 89 -7.54 16.10 -6.69
N TYR A 90 -6.86 15.19 -5.98
CA TYR A 90 -7.19 13.76 -5.92
C TYR A 90 -7.17 13.29 -4.46
N PRO A 91 -8.08 13.78 -3.60
CA PRO A 91 -8.13 13.42 -2.18
C PRO A 91 -8.31 11.90 -1.97
N GLU A 92 -8.98 11.23 -2.90
CA GLU A 92 -9.15 9.77 -2.88
C GLU A 92 -7.82 9.00 -2.84
N ILE A 93 -6.71 9.52 -3.38
CA ILE A 93 -5.40 8.85 -3.29
C ILE A 93 -4.91 8.76 -1.84
N GLU A 94 -5.08 9.84 -1.09
CA GLU A 94 -4.71 9.89 0.32
C GLU A 94 -5.67 9.04 1.16
N GLU A 95 -6.96 9.06 0.85
CA GLU A 95 -7.95 8.18 1.49
C GLU A 95 -7.61 6.69 1.29
N LEU A 96 -7.25 6.29 0.06
CA LEU A 96 -6.79 4.94 -0.25
C LEU A 96 -5.51 4.59 0.52
N SER A 97 -4.57 5.53 0.59
CA SER A 97 -3.31 5.38 1.33
C SER A 97 -3.57 5.10 2.81
N GLN A 98 -4.48 5.85 3.43
CA GLN A 98 -4.87 5.71 4.85
C GLN A 98 -5.64 4.42 5.11
N LYS A 99 -6.57 4.04 4.23
CA LYS A 99 -7.32 2.77 4.33
C LYS A 99 -6.40 1.54 4.25
N LEU A 100 -5.26 1.64 3.58
CA LEU A 100 -4.29 0.53 3.49
C LEU A 100 -3.47 0.33 4.78
N VAL A 101 -3.26 1.39 5.57
CA VAL A 101 -2.39 1.37 6.76
C VAL A 101 -2.67 0.20 7.72
N PRO A 102 -3.90 -0.08 8.18
CA PRO A 102 -4.14 -1.18 9.11
C PRO A 102 -3.77 -2.55 8.52
N TYR A 103 -3.93 -2.74 7.21
CA TYR A 103 -3.51 -3.98 6.54
C TYR A 103 -1.99 -4.11 6.45
N GLU A 104 -1.25 -3.00 6.30
CA GLU A 104 0.21 -3.01 6.38
C GLU A 104 0.72 -3.33 7.79
N LEU A 105 0.10 -2.70 8.80
CA LEU A 105 0.39 -2.94 10.20
C LEU A 105 0.21 -4.41 10.57
N PHE A 106 -0.85 -5.05 10.08
CA PHE A 106 -1.06 -6.47 10.33
C PHE A 106 -0.18 -7.36 9.44
N TRP A 107 -0.46 -7.41 8.13
CA TRP A 107 0.06 -8.46 7.26
C TRP A 107 1.58 -8.43 7.07
N LEU A 108 2.19 -7.24 7.05
CA LEU A 108 3.65 -7.14 6.89
C LEU A 108 4.38 -7.62 8.14
N ASN A 109 3.88 -7.26 9.33
CA ASN A 109 4.49 -7.64 10.60
C ASN A 109 4.22 -9.11 10.92
N ALA A 110 3.04 -9.64 10.59
CA ALA A 110 2.75 -11.07 10.70
C ALA A 110 3.69 -11.90 9.80
N ALA A 111 3.91 -11.47 8.55
CA ALA A 111 4.82 -12.16 7.64
C ALA A 111 6.28 -12.17 8.13
N GLU A 112 6.78 -11.04 8.64
CA GLU A 112 8.12 -11.02 9.23
C GLU A 112 8.19 -11.87 10.50
N PHE A 113 7.18 -11.83 11.38
CA PHE A 113 7.13 -12.71 12.55
C PHE A 113 7.27 -14.19 12.16
N PHE A 114 6.45 -14.68 11.22
CA PHE A 114 6.51 -16.09 10.81
C PHE A 114 7.86 -16.46 10.21
N LYS A 115 8.44 -15.59 9.39
CA LYS A 115 9.79 -15.77 8.84
C LYS A 115 10.86 -15.84 9.92
N TYR A 116 10.80 -14.97 10.94
CA TYR A 116 11.77 -15.02 12.05
C TYR A 116 11.57 -16.27 12.91
N ARG A 117 10.32 -16.64 13.21
CA ARG A 117 9.99 -17.88 13.93
C ARG A 117 10.57 -19.10 13.21
N GLU A 118 10.37 -19.20 11.90
CA GLU A 118 10.91 -20.30 11.09
C GLU A 118 12.44 -20.35 11.17
N ARG A 119 13.13 -19.23 10.99
CA ARG A 119 14.61 -19.15 11.06
C ARG A 119 15.19 -19.53 12.42
N VAL A 120 14.46 -19.26 13.50
CA VAL A 120 14.86 -19.69 14.85
C VAL A 120 14.73 -21.19 14.99
N VAL A 121 13.61 -21.75 14.52
CA VAL A 121 13.36 -23.19 14.59
C VAL A 121 14.31 -23.98 13.68
N SER A 122 14.73 -23.42 12.54
CA SER A 122 15.72 -24.03 11.65
C SER A 122 17.17 -23.85 12.11
N GLU A 123 17.43 -23.18 13.23
CA GLU A 123 18.77 -22.83 13.72
C GLU A 123 19.60 -21.98 12.73
N GLU A 124 18.94 -21.28 11.80
CA GLU A 124 19.56 -20.43 10.77
C GLU A 124 19.62 -18.95 11.17
N LEU A 125 19.22 -18.62 12.39
CA LEU A 125 19.22 -17.24 12.87
C LEU A 125 20.55 -16.89 13.55
N THR A 126 21.17 -15.81 13.08
CA THR A 126 22.43 -15.27 13.62
C THR A 126 22.23 -14.05 14.53
N ILE A 127 20.97 -13.71 14.84
CA ILE A 127 20.61 -12.54 15.66
C ILE A 127 20.57 -12.96 17.13
N GLU A 128 21.06 -12.08 18.00
CA GLU A 128 21.03 -12.28 19.45
C GLU A 128 19.59 -12.34 19.99
N SER A 129 19.32 -13.22 20.97
CA SER A 129 17.97 -13.45 21.50
C SER A 129 17.31 -12.18 22.07
N SER A 130 18.10 -11.26 22.63
CA SER A 130 17.61 -10.00 23.17
C SER A 130 17.12 -9.02 22.09
N GLU A 131 17.84 -8.96 20.97
CA GLU A 131 17.47 -8.14 19.81
C GLU A 131 16.25 -8.73 19.11
N LEU A 132 16.23 -10.05 18.92
CA LEU A 132 15.08 -10.74 18.37
C LEU A 132 13.83 -10.50 19.23
N ARG A 133 13.92 -10.63 20.56
CA ARG A 133 12.80 -10.35 21.47
C ARG A 133 12.24 -8.94 21.28
N LYS A 134 13.13 -7.93 21.14
CA LYS A 134 12.71 -6.55 20.89
C LYS A 134 11.95 -6.42 19.56
N MET A 135 12.45 -7.02 18.49
CA MET A 135 11.77 -7.02 17.18
C MET A 135 10.39 -7.70 17.24
N ILE A 136 10.29 -8.86 17.90
CA ILE A 136 9.00 -9.57 18.02
C ILE A 136 7.99 -8.73 18.82
N LEU A 137 8.42 -8.01 19.87
CA LEU A 137 7.57 -7.07 20.60
C LEU A 137 7.14 -5.88 19.74
N GLU A 138 8.00 -5.37 18.87
CA GLU A 138 7.64 -4.33 17.91
C GLU A 138 6.58 -4.83 16.91
N PHE A 139 6.71 -6.05 16.38
CA PHE A 139 5.68 -6.66 15.52
C PHE A 139 4.35 -6.78 16.25
N LYS A 140 4.36 -7.25 17.50
CA LYS A 140 3.17 -7.33 18.35
C LYS A 140 2.50 -5.96 18.51
N GLN A 141 3.27 -4.91 18.77
CA GLN A 141 2.74 -3.56 18.93
C GLN A 141 2.06 -3.08 17.65
N LYS A 142 2.61 -3.39 16.47
CA LYS A 142 1.98 -3.05 15.18
C LYS A 142 0.70 -3.82 14.93
N LEU A 143 0.61 -5.08 15.35
CA LEU A 143 -0.64 -5.82 15.31
C LEU A 143 -1.71 -5.18 16.23
N ILE A 144 -1.33 -4.73 17.43
CA ILE A 144 -2.24 -4.00 18.34
C ILE A 144 -2.73 -2.70 17.70
N GLU A 145 -1.85 -1.91 17.09
CA GLU A 145 -2.23 -0.69 16.36
C GLU A 145 -3.24 -0.99 15.23
N SER A 146 -3.16 -2.15 14.57
CA SER A 146 -4.12 -2.54 13.54
C SER A 146 -5.54 -2.81 14.08
N LEU A 147 -5.66 -3.23 15.35
CA LEU A 147 -6.95 -3.52 15.99
C LEU A 147 -7.79 -2.26 16.23
N GLU A 148 -7.18 -1.07 16.26
CA GLU A 148 -7.91 0.20 16.33
C GLU A 148 -8.83 0.40 15.11
N TYR A 149 -8.55 -0.30 14.01
CA TYR A 149 -9.32 -0.25 12.76
C TYR A 149 -10.16 -1.51 12.54
N PHE A 150 -9.61 -2.68 12.86
CA PHE A 150 -10.29 -3.96 12.72
C PHE A 150 -11.17 -4.24 13.93
N MET A 151 -12.19 -3.43 14.17
CA MET A 151 -13.12 -3.66 15.28
C MET A 151 -13.87 -5.00 15.13
N GLU A 152 -14.01 -5.75 16.22
CA GLU A 152 -14.65 -7.07 16.26
C GLU A 152 -16.05 -7.07 15.61
N ASP A 153 -16.87 -6.06 15.91
CA ASP A 153 -18.24 -5.95 15.37
C ASP A 153 -18.28 -5.60 13.87
N SER A 154 -17.24 -4.97 13.33
CA SER A 154 -17.20 -4.49 11.95
C SER A 154 -16.45 -5.42 11.01
N HIS A 155 -15.39 -6.06 11.51
CA HIS A 155 -14.48 -6.90 10.73
C HIS A 155 -14.10 -8.17 11.52
N PRO A 156 -15.07 -9.03 11.90
CA PRO A 156 -14.85 -10.12 12.86
C PRO A 156 -13.80 -11.14 12.38
N ASN A 157 -13.76 -11.42 11.08
CA ASN A 157 -12.84 -12.41 10.52
C ASN A 157 -11.38 -11.96 10.65
N ILE A 158 -11.03 -10.79 10.12
CA ILE A 158 -9.66 -10.28 10.18
C ILE A 158 -9.26 -9.91 11.63
N TYR A 159 -10.20 -9.46 12.46
CA TYR A 159 -9.97 -9.29 13.89
C TYR A 159 -9.53 -10.61 14.54
N GLY A 160 -10.26 -11.69 14.28
CA GLY A 160 -9.91 -13.03 14.74
C GLY A 160 -8.51 -13.47 14.29
N SER A 161 -8.14 -13.17 13.05
CA SER A 161 -6.81 -13.45 12.51
C SER A 161 -5.72 -12.68 13.25
N VAL A 162 -5.91 -11.38 13.52
CA VAL A 162 -4.95 -10.57 14.28
C VAL A 162 -4.78 -11.15 15.69
N MET A 163 -5.88 -11.49 16.35
CA MET A 163 -5.86 -12.08 17.69
C MET A 163 -5.15 -13.44 17.72
N SER A 164 -5.35 -14.28 16.69
CA SER A 164 -4.66 -15.56 16.54
C SER A 164 -3.15 -15.36 16.43
N VAL A 165 -2.69 -14.48 15.52
CA VAL A 165 -1.25 -14.21 15.35
C VAL A 165 -0.65 -13.57 16.60
N MET A 166 -1.39 -12.71 17.31
CA MET A 166 -0.95 -12.16 18.59
C MET A 166 -0.72 -13.25 19.65
N ALA A 167 -1.61 -14.24 19.74
CA ALA A 167 -1.45 -15.37 20.64
C ALA A 167 -0.21 -16.21 20.29
N GLU A 168 0.03 -16.45 18.99
CA GLU A 168 1.24 -17.14 18.52
C GLU A 168 2.52 -16.37 18.85
N ILE A 169 2.50 -15.04 18.72
CA ILE A 169 3.62 -14.18 19.14
C ILE A 169 3.86 -14.30 20.64
N GLU A 170 2.82 -14.30 21.46
CA GLU A 170 2.95 -14.45 22.92
C GLU A 170 3.52 -15.80 23.31
N GLU A 171 3.05 -16.89 22.69
CA GLU A 171 3.60 -18.23 22.90
C GLU A 171 5.10 -18.25 22.53
N PHE A 172 5.45 -17.66 21.38
CA PHE A 172 6.84 -17.59 20.94
C PHE A 172 7.74 -16.80 21.90
N LEU A 173 7.27 -15.64 22.39
CA LEU A 173 7.98 -14.80 23.37
C LEU A 173 8.22 -15.50 24.71
N ASN A 174 7.38 -16.47 25.08
CA ASN A 174 7.51 -17.28 26.29
C ASN A 174 8.22 -18.62 26.04
N SER A 175 8.58 -18.91 24.80
CA SER A 175 9.23 -20.17 24.44
C SER A 175 10.70 -20.21 24.86
N LYS A 176 11.24 -21.43 25.00
CA LYS A 176 12.65 -21.68 25.28
C LYS A 176 13.62 -21.08 24.25
N TRP A 177 13.13 -20.71 23.07
CA TRP A 177 13.94 -20.13 22.01
C TRP A 177 14.34 -18.68 22.28
N LEU A 178 13.63 -18.02 23.19
CA LEU A 178 13.84 -16.62 23.59
C LEU A 178 14.09 -16.45 25.10
N ALA A 179 14.30 -17.56 25.82
CA ALA A 179 14.64 -17.62 27.24
C ALA A 179 16.16 -17.57 27.42
#